data_AF-A0A6G0YB55-F1
#
_entry.id   AF-A0A6G0YB55-F1
#
_cell.length_a   1.000
_cell.length_b   1.000
_cell.length_c   1.000
_cell.angle_alpha   90.00
_cell.angle_beta   90.00
_cell.angle_gamma   90.00
#
_symmetry.space_group_name_H-M   'P 1'
#
loop_
_entity.id
_entity.type
_entity.pdbx_description
1 polymer ?
#
loop_
_entity_poly.entity_id
_entity_poly.type
_entity_poly.pdbx_seq_one_letter_code
_entity_poly.pdbx_strand_id
1 'polypeptide(L)' 'MFKCAVCGKVCVYKRDLNRHAKIHDGSKNMCRICRKTFTRRNALSIHVQNCHKIAKNTPEFENAVQITDAIDK' A
#
# COMPACT_ATOMS: atom_id res chain seq x y z
N MET A 1 -2.33 -16.83 17.01
CA MET A 1 -1.33 -15.75 16.88
C MET A 1 -0.30 -16.17 15.83
N PHE A 2 0.08 -15.26 14.93
CA PHE A 2 1.01 -15.52 13.83
C PHE A 2 2.19 -14.54 13.94
N LYS A 3 3.41 -15.07 13.96
CA LYS A 3 4.64 -14.30 14.16
C LYS A 3 5.34 -14.05 12.81
N CYS A 4 5.78 -12.81 12.58
CA CYS A 4 6.65 -12.49 11.45
C CYS A 4 8.05 -13.06 11.69
N ALA A 5 8.56 -13.82 10.71
CA ALA A 5 9.91 -14.38 10.76
C ALA A 5 11.00 -13.31 10.63
N VAL A 6 10.71 -12.18 9.97
CA VAL A 6 11.70 -11.11 9.70
C VAL A 6 11.91 -10.21 10.91
N CYS A 7 10.83 -9.74 11.55
CA CYS A 7 10.93 -8.76 12.64
C CYS A 7 10.27 -9.21 13.96
N GLY A 8 9.78 -10.44 14.03
CA GLY A 8 9.19 -11.00 15.25
C GLY A 8 7.81 -10.45 15.63
N LYS A 9 7.24 -9.51 14.86
CA LYS A 9 5.91 -8.93 15.15
C LYS A 9 4.84 -10.00 15.17
N VAL A 10 3.98 -9.96 16.18
CA VAL A 10 2.85 -10.88 16.32
C VAL A 10 1.56 -10.21 15.82
N CYS A 11 0.84 -10.93 14.97
CA CYS A 11 -0.49 -10.57 14.50
C CYS A 11 -1.51 -11.60 14.99
N VAL A 12 -2.75 -11.17 15.21
CA VAL A 12 -3.83 -12.07 15.65
C VAL A 12 -4.25 -12.99 14.52
N TYR A 13 -4.42 -12.44 13.30
CA TYR A 13 -4.88 -13.17 12.13
C TYR A 13 -3.77 -13.35 11.07
N LYS A 14 -3.80 -14.49 10.35
CA LYS A 14 -2.85 -14.78 9.25
C LYS A 14 -2.90 -13.72 8.15
N ARG A 15 -4.10 -13.21 7.82
CA ARG A 15 -4.28 -12.13 6.84
C ARG A 15 -3.51 -10.86 7.21
N ASP A 16 -3.39 -10.55 8.50
CA ASP A 16 -2.64 -9.38 8.97
C ASP A 16 -1.14 -9.61 8.86
N LEU A 17 -0.68 -10.83 9.13
CA LEU A 17 0.71 -11.19 8.93
C LEU A 17 1.09 -11.13 7.44
N ASN A 18 0.26 -11.66 6.54
CA ASN A 18 0.50 -11.57 5.09
C ASN A 18 0.54 -10.11 4.62
N ARG A 19 -0.39 -9.27 5.10
CA ARG A 19 -0.38 -7.83 4.81
C ARG A 19 0.85 -7.13 5.39
N HIS A 20 1.30 -7.55 6.57
CA HIS A 20 2.49 -7.01 7.21
C HIS A 20 3.76 -7.39 6.44
N ALA A 21 3.86 -8.60 5.88
CA ALA A 21 5.02 -9.03 5.10
C ALA A 21 5.33 -8.09 3.93
N LYS A 22 4.32 -7.39 3.40
CA LYS A 22 4.45 -6.36 2.36
C LYS A 22 5.29 -5.14 2.75
N ILE A 23 5.61 -4.96 4.03
CA ILE A 23 6.55 -3.90 4.41
C ILE A 23 8.00 -4.33 4.22
N HIS A 24 8.26 -5.64 4.22
CA HIS A 24 9.59 -6.24 4.10
C HIS A 24 9.97 -6.51 2.64
N ASP A 25 8.99 -6.79 1.79
CA ASP A 25 9.19 -6.91 0.33
C ASP A 25 9.40 -5.55 -0.36
N GLY A 26 9.22 -4.44 0.36
CA GLY A 26 9.35 -3.09 -0.19
C GLY A 26 8.23 -2.68 -1.14
N SER A 27 7.16 -3.47 -1.27
CA SER A 27 6.00 -3.14 -2.09
C SER A 27 5.30 -1.90 -1.54
N LYS A 28 5.29 -0.85 -2.37
CA LYS A 28 4.70 0.43 -2.04
C LYS A 28 3.68 0.79 -3.11
N ASN A 29 2.76 1.65 -2.73
CA ASN A 29 1.76 2.23 -3.60
C ASN A 29 2.14 3.71 -3.71
N MET A 30 2.39 4.18 -4.92
CA MET A 30 2.84 5.55 -5.17
C MET A 30 1.70 6.39 -5.74
N CYS A 31 1.50 7.58 -5.19
CA CYS A 31 0.64 8.59 -5.81
C CYS A 31 1.34 9.16 -7.04
N ARG A 32 0.75 9.06 -8.24
CA ARG A 32 1.37 9.64 -9.45
C ARG A 32 1.35 11.16 -9.48
N ILE A 33 0.46 11.79 -8.72
CA ILE A 33 0.27 13.24 -8.68
C ILE A 33 1.37 13.92 -7.86
N CYS A 34 1.62 13.44 -6.64
CA CYS A 34 2.60 14.05 -5.73
C CYS A 34 3.80 13.15 -5.39
N ARG A 35 3.91 11.96 -5.99
CA ARG A 35 4.97 10.96 -5.76
C ARG A 35 5.09 10.44 -4.31
N LYS A 36 4.12 10.74 -3.43
CA LYS A 36 4.10 10.21 -2.06
C LYS A 36 3.84 8.70 -2.07
N THR A 37 4.61 7.96 -1.27
CA THR A 37 4.53 6.50 -1.19
C THR A 37 3.77 6.02 0.05
N PHE A 38 3.03 4.93 -0.10
CA PHE A 38 2.20 4.33 0.94
C PHE A 38 2.42 2.82 0.98
N THR A 39 2.45 2.22 2.17
CA THR A 39 2.58 0.76 2.31
C THR A 39 1.29 0.00 1.98
N ARG A 40 0.17 0.70 1.83
CA ARG A 40 -1.15 0.09 1.56
C ARG A 40 -1.93 0.87 0.51
N ARG A 41 -2.60 0.17 -0.41
CA ARG A 41 -3.44 0.76 -1.46
C ARG A 41 -4.59 1.60 -0.90
N ASN A 42 -5.23 1.15 0.17
CA ASN A 42 -6.32 1.92 0.79
C ASN A 42 -5.83 3.26 1.37
N ALA A 43 -4.61 3.31 1.92
CA ALA A 43 -4.03 4.55 2.41
C ALA A 43 -3.76 5.54 1.27
N LEU A 44 -3.24 5.05 0.14
CA LEU A 44 -3.09 5.85 -1.08
C LEU A 44 -4.45 6.32 -1.64
N SER A 45 -5.46 5.45 -1.66
CA SER A 45 -6.82 5.79 -2.11
C SER A 45 -7.44 6.93 -1.30
N ILE A 46 -7.31 6.88 0.04
CA ILE A 46 -7.79 7.93 0.93
C ILE A 46 -7.01 9.23 0.69
N HIS A 47 -5.69 9.13 0.50
CA HIS A 47 -4.86 10.28 0.18
C HIS A 47 -5.29 10.96 -1.13
N VAL A 48 -5.51 10.19 -2.20
CA VAL A 48 -5.93 10.74 -3.50
C VAL A 48 -7.30 11.41 -3.40
N GLN A 49 -8.25 10.82 -2.68
CA GLN A 49 -9.57 11.42 -2.45
C GLN A 49 -9.51 12.70 -1.61
N ASN A 50 -8.69 12.76 -0.57
CA ASN A 50 -8.72 13.90 0.36
C ASN A 50 -7.73 15.00 -0.01
N CYS A 51 -6.53 14.63 -0.48
CA CYS A 51 -5.47 15.59 -0.83
C CYS A 51 -5.60 16.10 -2.26
N HIS A 52 -6.05 15.25 -3.18
CA HIS A 52 -6.19 15.59 -4.60
C HIS A 52 -7.65 15.69 -5.05
N LYS A 53 -8.62 15.41 -4.16
CA LYS A 53 -10.07 15.54 -4.43
C LYS A 53 -10.55 14.74 -5.64
N ILE A 54 -9.90 13.61 -5.93
CA ILE A 54 -10.28 12.72 -7.03
C ILE A 54 -11.19 11.62 -6.51
N ALA A 55 -12.39 11.50 -7.10
CA ALA A 55 -13.37 10.50 -6.72
C ALA A 55 -12.94 9.08 -7.12
N LYS A 56 -13.14 8.11 -6.23
CA LYS A 56 -12.67 6.72 -6.39
C LYS A 56 -13.18 5.99 -7.64
N ASN A 57 -14.33 6.39 -8.16
CA ASN A 57 -15.01 5.70 -9.26
C ASN A 57 -14.69 6.32 -10.63
N THR A 58 -13.49 6.88 -10.78
CA THR A 58 -13.08 7.62 -11.98
C THR A 58 -11.82 6.99 -12.59
N PRO A 59 -11.65 7.04 -13.92
CA PRO A 59 -10.41 6.59 -14.56
C PRO A 59 -9.16 7.33 -14.02
N GLU A 60 -9.32 8.62 -13.67
CA GLU A 60 -8.28 9.45 -13.09
C GLU A 60 -7.81 8.91 -11.74
N PHE A 61 -8.73 8.36 -10.93
CA PHE A 61 -8.39 7.74 -9.66
C PHE A 61 -7.51 6.51 -9.84
N GLU A 62 -7.89 5.60 -10.73
CA GLU A 62 -7.12 4.38 -11.00
C GLU A 62 -5.74 4.71 -11.59
N ASN A 63 -5.65 5.76 -12.42
CA ASN A 63 -4.37 6.27 -12.89
C ASN A 63 -3.49 6.84 -11.75
N ALA A 64 -4.11 7.54 -10.79
CA ALA A 64 -3.41 8.16 -9.67
C ALA A 64 -2.85 7.15 -8.66
N VAL A 65 -3.42 5.94 -8.59
CA VAL A 65 -3.05 4.89 -7.61
C VAL A 65 -2.22 3.77 -8.22
N GLN A 66 -0.91 3.97 -8.34
CA GLN A 66 -0.02 2.96 -8.92
C GLN A 66 0.60 2.04 -7.85
N ILE A 67 0.64 0.74 -8.13
CA ILE A 67 1.48 -0.21 -7.39
C ILE A 67 2.89 -0.09 -7.96
N THR A 68 3.86 0.22 -7.12
CA THR A 68 5.26 0.06 -7.51
C THR A 68 5.64 -1.36 -7.10
N ASP A 69 5.75 -2.24 -8.10
CA ASP A 69 6.37 -3.53 -7.88
C ASP A 69 7.80 -3.31 -7.38
N ALA A 70 8.22 -4.14 -6.42
CA ALA A 70 9.62 -4.23 -6.07
C ALA A 70 10.32 -4.73 -7.35
N ILE A 71 11.03 -3.83 -8.02
CA ILE A 71 11.92 -4.16 -9.13
C ILE A 71 12.80 -5.33 -8.66
N ASP A 72 12.77 -6.40 -9.45
CA ASP A 72 13.63 -7.59 -9.41
C ASP A 72 14.81 -7.50 -8.43
N LYS A 73 14.85 -8.44 -7.48
CA LYS A 73 16.10 -8.94 -6.92
C LYS A 73 16.32 -10.35 -7.45
#